data_AF-A0A2V5ZED1-F1
#
_entry.id   AF-A0A2V5ZED1-F1
#
_cell.length_a   1.000
_cell.length_b   1.000
_cell.length_c   1.000
_cell.angle_alpha   90.00
_cell.angle_beta   90.00
_cell.angle_gamma   90.00
#
_symmetry.space_group_name_H-M   'P 1'
#
loop_
_entity.id
_entity.type
_entity.pdbx_description
1 polymer ?
#
loop_
_entity_poly.entity_id
_entity_poly.type
_entity_poly.pdbx_seq_one_letter_code
_entity_poly.pdbx_strand_id
1 'polypeptide(L)' 'VWVNTEAGVYHREGSPFYGTTEKGKYMTEQDAIQAGYKRAPKTP' A
#
# COMPACT_ATOMS: atom_id res chain seq x y z
N VAL A 1 5.98 1.23 -3.19
CA VAL A 1 4.91 1.02 -2.19
C VAL A 1 4.02 -0.12 -2.64
N TRP A 2 3.57 -0.94 -1.71
CA TRP A 2 2.65 -2.03 -1.99
C TRP A 2 1.22 -1.55 -1.79
N VAL A 3 0.47 -1.36 -2.87
CA VAL A 3 -0.91 -0.87 -2.83
C VAL A 3 -1.85 -2.06 -2.70
N ASN A 4 -2.64 -2.09 -1.64
CA ASN A 4 -3.77 -2.97 -1.48
C ASN A 4 -5.01 -2.31 -2.09
N THR A 5 -5.47 -2.82 -3.23
CA THR A 5 -6.65 -2.29 -3.93
C THR A 5 -7.96 -2.71 -3.27
N GLU A 6 -7.98 -3.77 -2.45
CA GLU A 6 -9.17 -4.16 -1.68
C GLU A 6 -9.46 -3.20 -0.54
N ALA A 7 -8.40 -2.81 0.20
CA ALA A 7 -8.53 -1.90 1.34
C ALA A 7 -8.38 -0.42 0.94
N GLY A 8 -7.92 -0.13 -0.28
CA GLY A 8 -7.68 1.25 -0.73
C GLY A 8 -6.49 1.91 -0.01
N VAL A 9 -5.51 1.12 0.43
CA VAL A 9 -4.35 1.61 1.18
C VAL A 9 -3.02 1.15 0.60
N TYR A 10 -1.95 1.90 0.81
CA TYR A 10 -0.60 1.55 0.40
C TYR A 10 0.36 1.39 1.57
N HIS A 11 1.21 0.38 1.49
CA HIS A 11 2.24 0.04 2.46
C HIS A 11 3.61 0.48 1.93
N ARG A 12 4.43 1.10 2.78
CA ARG A 12 5.82 1.44 2.44
C ARG A 12 6.77 0.27 2.77
N GLU A 13 7.92 0.24 2.10
CA GLU A 13 9.04 -0.63 2.47
C GLU A 13 9.37 -0.44 3.95
N GLY A 14 9.42 -1.54 4.70
CA GLY A 14 9.53 -1.56 6.16
C GLY A 14 8.23 -1.84 6.91
N SER A 15 7.09 -1.94 6.20
CA SER A 15 5.85 -2.47 6.79
C SER A 15 5.82 -4.00 6.66
N PRO A 16 5.39 -4.75 7.70
CA PRO A 16 5.28 -6.22 7.62
C PRO A 16 4.25 -6.68 6.59
N PHE A 17 3.32 -5.79 6.19
CA PHE A 17 2.29 -6.04 5.18
C PHE A 17 2.73 -5.69 3.75
N TYR A 18 4.01 -5.39 3.53
CA TYR A 18 4.54 -5.11 2.20
C TYR A 18 4.66 -6.39 1.40
N GLY A 19 3.92 -6.52 0.30
CA GLY A 19 3.97 -7.73 -0.53
C GLY A 19 3.18 -8.92 0.02
N THR A 20 2.44 -8.75 1.13
CA THR A 20 1.72 -9.85 1.78
C THR A 20 0.27 -9.99 1.31
N THR A 21 -0.28 -8.97 0.66
CA THR A 21 -1.69 -9.02 0.22
C THR A 21 -1.75 -9.61 -1.17
N GLU A 22 -2.54 -10.67 -1.32
CA GLU A 22 -2.68 -11.38 -2.60
C GLU A 22 -3.25 -10.47 -3.70
N LYS A 23 -4.15 -9.55 -3.35
CA LYS A 23 -4.68 -8.49 -4.24
C LYS A 23 -3.96 -7.16 -4.10
N GLY A 24 -2.67 -7.21 -3.80
CA GLY A 24 -1.82 -6.04 -3.83
C GLY A 24 -1.11 -5.87 -5.16
N LYS A 25 -0.79 -4.63 -5.51
CA LYS A 25 0.07 -4.31 -6.64
C LYS A 25 1.21 -3.42 -6.18
N TYR A 26 2.40 -3.69 -6.70
CA TYR A 26 3.53 -2.79 -6.52
C TYR A 26 3.27 -1.51 -7.33
N MET A 27 3.24 -0.36 -6.67
CA MET A 27 3.17 0.96 -7.31
C MET A 27 4.21 1.90 -6.69
N THR A 28 4.55 2.97 -7.37
CA THR A 28 5.31 4.07 -6.75
C THR A 28 4.40 4.83 -5.79
N GLU A 29 5.00 5.44 -4.77
CA GLU A 29 4.23 6.23 -3.81
C GLU A 29 3.45 7.36 -4.48
N GLN A 30 4.06 7.98 -5.47
CA GLN A 30 3.48 9.09 -6.21
C GLN A 30 2.22 8.65 -6.96
N ASP A 31 2.27 7.50 -7.63
CA ASP A 31 1.12 6.93 -8.35
C ASP A 31 0.03 6.49 -7.37
N ALA A 32 0.41 5.92 -6.22
CA ALA A 32 -0.54 5.58 -5.16
C ALA A 32 -1.26 6.83 -4.60
N ILE A 33 -0.53 7.92 -4.38
CA ILE A 33 -1.10 9.21 -3.94
C ILE A 33 -1.99 9.82 -5.03
N GLN A 34 -1.55 9.80 -6.29
CA GLN A 34 -2.34 10.31 -7.42
C GLN A 34 -3.62 9.52 -7.64
N ALA A 35 -3.58 8.21 -7.44
CA ALA A 35 -4.74 7.34 -7.49
C ALA A 35 -5.64 7.45 -6.24
N GLY A 36 -5.25 8.25 -5.24
CA GLY A 36 -6.05 8.50 -4.04
C GLY A 36 -5.97 7.40 -2.98
N TYR A 37 -5.02 6.47 -3.09
CA TYR A 37 -4.79 5.45 -2.07
C TYR A 37 -4.23 6.09 -0.80
N LYS A 38 -4.71 5.63 0.35
CA LYS A 38 -4.28 6.16 1.65
C LYS A 38 -3.11 5.38 2.20
N ARG A 39 -2.28 6.04 3.00
CA ARG A 39 -1.15 5.41 3.67
C ARG A 39 -1.69 4.40 4.69
N ALA A 40 -1.25 3.15 4.64
CA ALA A 40 -1.71 2.14 5.57
C ALA A 40 -1.31 2.53 7.01
N PRO A 41 -2.21 2.39 8.00
CA PRO A 41 -1.88 2.64 9.38
C PRO A 41 -0.75 1.69 9.81
N LYS A 42 0.27 2.23 10.48
CA LYS A 42 1.22 1.41 11.24
C LYS A 42 0.45 0.84 12.42
N THR A 43 -0.10 -0.36 12.28
CA THR A 43 -0.56 -1.11 13.44
C THR A 43 0.67 -1.38 14.33
N PRO A 44 0.62 -1.06 15.63
CA PRO A 44 1.71 -1.34 16.57
C PRO A 44 1.96 -2.85 16.74
#